data_AF-A0A532TNL4-F1
#
_entry.id   AF-A0A532TNL4-F1
#
_cell.length_a   1.000
_cell.length_b   1.000
_cell.length_c   1.000
_cell.angle_alpha   90.00
_cell.angle_beta   90.00
_cell.angle_gamma   90.00
#
_symmetry.space_group_name_H-M   'P 1'
#
loop_
_entity.id
_entity.type
_entity.pdbx_description
1 polymer ?
#
loop_
_entity_poly.entity_id
_entity_poly.type
_entity_poly.pdbx_seq_one_letter_code
_entity_poly.pdbx_strand_id
1 'polypeptide(L)'
;MNESENRVKNFDKNITVCFISPESNEEGKKYPFHFPFHTLDNIILSPHRGYSPFNDLLRWNEVIENITWLAQRRTDFINVVNLDEEY
;
A
#
# COMPACT_ATOMS: atom_id res chain seq x y z
N MET A 1 -40.67 -22.34 14.15
CA MET A 1 -39.38 -21.96 14.76
C MET A 1 -38.57 -23.24 14.89
N ASN A 2 -37.54 -23.42 14.06
CA ASN A 2 -36.24 -23.99 14.45
C ASN A 2 -35.32 -24.21 13.23
N GLU A 3 -34.19 -23.50 13.29
CA GLU A 3 -32.83 -23.99 13.03
C GLU A 3 -32.54 -24.69 11.69
N SER A 4 -32.35 -23.91 10.61
CA SER A 4 -31.50 -24.40 9.50
C SER A 4 -30.87 -23.34 8.60
N GLU A 5 -31.14 -22.04 8.74
CA GLU A 5 -30.68 -21.05 7.72
C GLU A 5 -29.85 -19.86 8.23
N ASN A 6 -29.07 -20.00 9.31
CA ASN A 6 -28.24 -18.89 9.79
C ASN A 6 -26.77 -19.25 10.01
N ARG A 7 -26.07 -19.60 8.93
CA ARG A 7 -24.61 -19.49 8.84
C ARG A 7 -24.18 -18.92 7.50
N VAL A 8 -24.72 -17.76 7.13
CA VAL A 8 -23.97 -16.86 6.24
C VAL A 8 -22.90 -16.21 7.11
N LYS A 9 -21.66 -16.70 6.97
CA LYS A 9 -20.49 -16.15 7.65
C LYS A 9 -20.36 -14.68 7.24
N ASN A 10 -20.70 -13.77 8.14
CA ASN A 10 -20.30 -12.36 8.06
C ASN A 10 -18.78 -12.31 8.13
N PHE A 11 -18.15 -12.33 6.96
CA PHE A 11 -16.78 -11.84 6.83
C PHE A 11 -16.90 -10.31 6.77
N ASP A 12 -16.71 -9.67 7.91
CA ASP A 12 -16.46 -8.23 8.01
C ASP A 12 -15.15 -7.92 7.27
N LYS A 13 -15.25 -7.76 5.96
CA LYS A 13 -14.13 -7.38 5.09
C LYS A 13 -13.87 -5.89 5.27
N ASN A 14 -13.06 -5.54 6.26
CA ASN A 14 -12.46 -4.21 6.33
C ASN A 14 -11.47 -4.07 5.15
N ILE A 15 -11.87 -3.35 4.11
CA ILE A 15 -11.00 -3.05 2.96
C ILE A 15 -10.17 -1.82 3.32
N THR A 16 -8.85 -1.99 3.43
CA THR A 16 -7.92 -0.86 3.52
C THR A 16 -7.62 -0.36 2.11
N VAL A 17 -8.00 0.88 1.81
CA VAL A 17 -7.72 1.53 0.51
C VAL A 17 -6.49 2.42 0.66
N CYS A 18 -5.44 2.08 -0.07
CA CYS A 18 -4.16 2.77 -0.10
C CYS A 18 -3.97 3.44 -1.47
N PHE A 19 -3.72 4.74 -1.50
CA PHE A 19 -3.66 5.50 -2.75
C PHE A 19 -2.22 5.85 -3.14
N ILE A 20 -1.89 5.65 -4.42
CA ILE A 20 -0.60 6.00 -5.00
C ILE A 20 -0.86 6.98 -6.15
N SER A 21 -0.33 8.20 -6.03
CA SER A 21 -0.28 9.27 -7.06
C SER A 21 -1.59 9.94 -7.50
N PRO A 22 -2.15 10.89 -6.73
CA PRO A 22 -3.32 11.67 -7.14
C PRO A 22 -3.05 12.78 -8.17
N GLU A 23 -4.00 12.94 -9.09
CA GLU A 23 -4.07 14.08 -10.00
C GLU A 23 -4.54 15.36 -9.28
N SER A 24 -4.08 16.52 -9.77
CA SER A 24 -4.49 17.82 -9.25
C SER A 24 -5.87 18.20 -9.77
N ASN A 25 -6.71 18.78 -8.92
CA ASN A 25 -7.94 19.44 -9.33
C ASN A 25 -7.63 20.81 -9.99
N GLU A 26 -8.68 21.52 -10.43
CA GLU A 26 -8.57 22.83 -11.08
C GLU A 26 -7.89 23.91 -10.22
N GLU A 27 -7.87 23.75 -8.89
CA GLU A 27 -7.17 24.61 -7.93
C GLU A 27 -5.74 24.14 -7.62
N GLY A 28 -5.24 23.11 -8.32
CA GLY A 28 -3.92 22.51 -8.11
C GLY A 28 -3.84 21.55 -6.92
N LYS A 29 -4.91 21.39 -6.13
CA LYS A 29 -4.96 20.50 -4.96
C LYS A 29 -5.09 19.04 -5.39
N LYS A 30 -4.27 18.18 -4.79
CA LYS A 30 -4.30 16.74 -5.06
C LYS A 30 -5.08 16.03 -3.97
N TYR A 31 -6.08 15.25 -4.37
CA TYR A 31 -6.83 14.41 -3.45
C TYR A 31 -6.56 12.94 -3.80
N PRO A 32 -6.14 12.11 -2.84
CA PRO A 32 -5.84 10.70 -3.10
C PRO A 32 -7.07 9.88 -3.54
N PHE A 33 -8.26 10.45 -3.71
CA PHE A 33 -9.47 9.72 -4.05
C PHE A 33 -10.25 10.40 -5.18
N HIS A 34 -10.80 9.60 -6.09
CA HIS A 34 -11.79 10.06 -7.08
C HIS A 34 -13.23 9.80 -6.63
N PHE A 35 -13.43 8.82 -5.74
CA PHE A 35 -14.72 8.48 -5.15
C PHE A 35 -14.73 8.88 -3.67
N PRO A 36 -15.87 9.35 -3.13
CA PRO A 36 -15.97 9.79 -1.75
C PRO A 36 -16.04 8.59 -0.79
N PHE A 37 -14.99 7.76 -0.74
CA PHE A 37 -14.96 6.57 0.13
C PHE A 37 -15.17 6.89 1.62
N HIS A 38 -14.92 8.14 2.03
CA HIS A 38 -15.18 8.64 3.38
C HIS A 38 -16.68 8.73 3.72
N THR A 39 -17.58 8.64 2.74
CA THR A 39 -19.04 8.67 2.94
C THR A 39 -19.67 7.27 3.00
N LEU A 40 -18.87 6.21 2.89
CA LEU A 40 -19.37 4.83 2.94
C LEU A 40 -19.30 4.31 4.38
N ASP A 41 -20.44 3.92 4.94
CA ASP A 41 -20.58 3.52 6.35
C ASP A 41 -19.76 2.26 6.72
N ASN A 42 -19.40 1.46 5.73
CA ASN A 42 -18.65 0.21 5.89
C ASN A 42 -17.15 0.34 5.56
N ILE A 43 -16.63 1.56 5.43
CA ILE A 43 -15.22 1.81 5.11
C ILE A 43 -14.54 2.58 6.23
N ILE A 44 -13.43 2.02 6.70
CA ILE A 44 -12.49 2.72 7.59
C ILE A 44 -11.31 3.19 6.75
N LEU A 45 -11.17 4.51 6.60
CA LEU A 45 -10.00 5.10 5.98
C LEU A 45 -8.87 5.22 7.02
N SER A 46 -7.73 4.61 6.71
CA SER A 46 -6.50 4.77 7.47
C SER A 46 -5.48 5.49 6.58
N PRO A 47 -4.66 6.41 7.12
CA PRO A 47 -3.47 6.87 6.39
C PRO A 47 -2.65 5.66 5.93
N HIS A 48 -1.95 5.78 4.79
CA HIS A 48 -1.06 4.74 4.27
C HIS A 48 0.05 4.41 5.29
N ARG A 49 -0.27 3.53 6.23
CA ARG A 49 0.63 2.93 7.23
C ARG A 49 0.95 1.48 6.83
N GLY A 50 0.58 1.09 5.62
CA GLY A 50 0.87 -0.21 5.03
C GLY A 50 2.37 -0.43 5.05
N TYR A 51 2.80 -1.39 5.87
CA TYR A 51 4.15 -1.93 5.90
C TYR A 51 5.29 -0.92 6.17
N SER A 52 5.06 0.04 7.07
CA SER A 52 6.15 0.73 7.78
C SER A 52 6.27 0.17 9.21
N PRO A 53 6.79 -1.06 9.39
CA PRO A 53 7.12 -1.53 10.72
C PRO A 53 8.35 -0.73 11.17
N PHE A 54 8.15 0.31 11.97
CA PHE A 54 9.23 1.02 12.67
C PHE A 54 10.12 0.08 13.50
N ASN A 55 9.67 -1.16 13.72
CA ASN A 55 10.35 -2.19 14.49
C ASN A 55 11.27 -3.11 13.65
N ASP A 56 11.22 -3.07 12.32
CA ASP A 56 12.10 -3.87 11.46
C ASP A 56 13.02 -2.98 10.64
N LEU A 57 14.11 -2.55 11.28
CA LEU A 57 15.13 -1.70 10.68
C LEU A 57 15.98 -2.45 9.65
N LEU A 58 15.92 -3.80 9.60
CA LEU A 58 16.77 -4.60 8.71
C LEU A 58 16.44 -4.38 7.23
N ARG A 59 15.22 -3.92 6.90
CA ARG A 59 14.85 -3.55 5.52
C ARG A 59 15.72 -2.43 4.95
N TRP A 60 16.28 -1.57 5.78
CA TRP A 60 17.19 -0.52 5.32
C TRP A 60 18.54 -1.08 4.85
N ASN A 61 18.92 -2.28 5.28
CA ASN A 61 20.22 -2.86 4.92
C ASN A 61 20.33 -3.04 3.40
N GLU A 62 19.28 -3.56 2.73
CA GLU A 62 19.31 -3.76 1.27
C GLU A 62 19.41 -2.43 0.50
N VAL A 63 18.78 -1.37 1.00
CA VAL A 63 18.87 -0.02 0.44
C VAL A 63 20.28 0.54 0.64
N ILE A 64 20.85 0.40 1.84
CA ILE A 64 22.21 0.85 2.17
C ILE A 64 23.25 0.10 1.33
N GLU A 65 23.10 -1.21 1.14
CA GLU A 65 23.98 -2.02 0.30
C GLU A 65 23.92 -1.56 -1.15
N ASN A 66 22.73 -1.35 -1.72
CA ASN A 66 22.59 -0.82 -3.08
C ASN A 66 23.31 0.54 -3.25
N ILE A 67 23.16 1.46 -2.29
CA ILE A 67 23.84 2.77 -2.33
C ILE A 67 25.37 2.59 -2.23
N THR A 68 25.82 1.71 -1.36
CA THR A 68 27.25 1.40 -1.17
C THR A 68 27.84 0.81 -2.46
N TRP A 69 27.15 -0.11 -3.11
CA TRP A 69 27.58 -0.71 -4.37
C TRP A 69 27.58 0.32 -5.50
N LEU A 70 26.58 1.20 -5.56
CA LEU A 70 26.57 2.32 -6.51
C LEU A 70 27.81 3.21 -6.34
N ALA A 71 28.18 3.55 -5.10
CA ALA A 71 29.38 4.32 -4.80
C ALA A 71 30.67 3.60 -5.23
N GLN A 72 30.66 2.26 -5.22
CA GLN A 72 31.74 1.40 -5.72
C GLN A 72 31.68 1.16 -7.24
N ARG A 73 30.76 1.81 -7.96
CA ARG A 73 30.50 1.62 -9.40
C ARG A 73 30.09 0.20 -9.77
N ARG A 74 29.51 -0.53 -8.82
CA ARG A 74 28.87 -1.82 -9.04
C ARG A 74 27.45 -1.62 -9.58
N THR A 75 26.94 -2.63 -10.27
CA THR A 75 25.63 -2.61 -10.96
C THR A 75 24.78 -3.83 -10.64
N ASP A 76 25.32 -4.76 -9.87
CA ASP A 76 24.68 -5.99 -9.42
C ASP A 76 23.83 -5.75 -8.17
N PHE A 77 22.80 -4.90 -8.29
CA PHE A 77 21.92 -4.48 -7.18
C PHE A 77 20.99 -5.60 -6.69
N ILE A 78 20.57 -5.51 -5.41
CA ILE A 78 19.58 -6.40 -4.79
C ILE A 78 18.18 -6.05 -5.31
N ASN A 79 17.82 -4.77 -5.18
CA ASN A 79 16.51 -4.25 -5.58
C ASN A 79 16.47 -3.88 -7.07
N VAL A 80 16.42 -4.91 -7.94
CA VAL A 80 16.22 -4.73 -9.39
C VAL A 80 14.78 -5.10 -9.74
N VAL A 81 14.07 -4.16 -10.36
CA VAL A 81 12.71 -4.38 -10.87
C VAL A 81 12.80 -4.59 -12.38
N ASN A 82 12.28 -5.71 -12.86
CA ASN A 82 12.12 -5.96 -14.29
C ASN A 82 10.82 -5.30 -14.77
N LEU A 83 10.93 -4.26 -15.59
CA LEU A 83 9.76 -3.50 -16.06
C LEU A 83 8.93 -4.27 -17.09
N ASP A 84 9.52 -5.24 -17.79
CA ASP A 84 8.80 -6.07 -18.77
C ASP A 84 7.92 -7.13 -18.08
N GLU A 85 8.28 -7.52 -16.85
CA GLU A 85 7.56 -8.52 -16.05
C GLU A 85 6.59 -7.90 -15.04
N GLU A 86 6.58 -6.57 -14.89
CA GLU A 86 5.76 -5.81 -13.93
C GLU A 86 5.84 -6.38 -12.49
N TYR A 87 4.73 -6.31 -11.72
CA TYR A 87 4.63 -6.71 -10.30
C TYR A 87 3.72 -7.93 -10.08
#